data_AF-A0A2S2QQ32-F1
#
_entry.id   AF-A0A2S2QQ32-F1
#
_cell.length_a   1.000
_cell.length_b   1.000
_cell.length_c   1.000
_cell.angle_alpha   90.00
_cell.angle_beta   90.00
_cell.angle_gamma   90.00
#
_symmetry.space_group_name_H-M   'P 1'
#
loop_
_entity.id
_entity.type
_entity.pdbx_description
1 polymer ?
#
loop_
_entity_poly.entity_id
_entity_poly.type
_entity_poly.pdbx_seq_one_letter_code
_entity_poly.pdbx_strand_id
1 'polypeptide(L)'
;MGLNTVRPNHAPGAKYFISTGKDTPYCRRQYKVMLDLAKPPRAESWVQGFMKVSLHSDNGVIRNLDLTPNGYERMEHGTSRSFVVTHPDDIGQVKRVEFYWEYDMDVLQPRSICFFWCNDHLYVSSIGVTEADEDGSRGKRGVLMDSKLCSQGPREYADIASRTSAVFIDKCEDQELLN
;
A
#
# COMPACT_ATOMS: atom_id res chain seq x y z
N MET A 1 -0.83 -12.86 20.52
CA MET A 1 -1.69 -13.97 21.04
C MET A 1 -0.77 -15.05 21.61
N GLY A 2 -1.17 -15.77 22.67
CA GLY A 2 -0.36 -16.85 23.24
C GLY A 2 0.17 -16.56 24.65
N LEU A 3 1.32 -17.11 25.00
CA LEU A 3 1.86 -17.13 26.37
C LEU A 3 2.02 -15.74 27.00
N ASN A 4 2.32 -14.72 26.18
CA ASN A 4 2.59 -13.35 26.62
C ASN A 4 1.37 -12.42 26.48
N THR A 5 0.14 -12.92 26.57
CA THR A 5 -1.04 -12.04 26.47
C THR A 5 -1.17 -11.15 27.71
N VAL A 6 -1.05 -9.84 27.51
CA VAL A 6 -1.45 -8.83 28.49
C VAL A 6 -2.98 -8.73 28.48
N ARG A 7 -3.61 -8.62 29.65
CA ARG A 7 -5.07 -8.40 29.74
C ARG A 7 -5.42 -7.05 29.12
N PRO A 8 -6.15 -7.00 28.00
CA PRO A 8 -6.50 -5.73 27.39
C PRO A 8 -7.65 -5.08 28.14
N ASN A 9 -7.68 -3.74 28.15
CA ASN A 9 -8.75 -2.94 28.75
C ASN A 9 -9.95 -2.79 27.78
N HIS A 10 -10.35 -3.90 27.15
CA HIS A 10 -11.45 -3.96 26.19
C HIS A 10 -12.70 -4.58 26.83
N ALA A 11 -13.88 -4.23 26.30
CA ALA A 11 -15.14 -4.75 26.80
C ALA A 11 -15.18 -6.29 26.74
N PRO A 12 -15.84 -6.96 27.70
CA PRO A 12 -16.07 -8.41 27.64
C PRO A 12 -16.73 -8.79 26.30
N GLY A 13 -16.22 -9.84 25.65
CA GLY A 13 -16.69 -10.30 24.34
C GLY A 13 -16.03 -9.63 23.12
N ALA A 14 -14.97 -8.84 23.33
CA ALA A 14 -14.16 -8.31 22.23
C ALA A 14 -13.61 -9.43 21.33
N LYS A 15 -13.69 -9.22 20.00
CA LYS A 15 -13.19 -10.15 18.98
C LYS A 15 -11.85 -9.66 18.46
N TYR A 16 -10.90 -10.58 18.31
CA TYR A 16 -9.56 -10.30 17.79
C TYR A 16 -9.33 -11.16 16.54
N PHE A 17 -8.75 -10.56 15.51
CA PHE A 17 -8.47 -11.22 14.24
C PHE A 17 -6.99 -11.07 13.93
N ILE A 18 -6.34 -12.18 13.58
CA ILE A 18 -4.94 -12.22 13.16
C ILE A 18 -4.78 -13.15 11.97
N SER A 19 -3.73 -12.94 11.19
CA SER A 19 -3.33 -13.84 10.11
C SER A 19 -2.05 -14.55 10.51
N THR A 20 -1.97 -15.86 10.26
CA THR A 20 -0.80 -16.69 10.61
C THR A 20 -0.25 -17.39 9.38
N GLY A 21 1.01 -17.82 9.46
CA GLY A 21 1.61 -18.71 8.47
C GLY A 21 0.96 -20.09 8.46
N LYS A 22 1.13 -20.84 7.37
CA LYS A 22 0.75 -22.26 7.29
C LYS A 22 1.67 -23.15 8.12
N ASP A 23 2.96 -22.84 8.11
CA ASP A 23 4.02 -23.61 8.76
C ASP A 23 4.77 -22.76 9.79
N THR A 24 5.57 -23.42 10.64
CA THR A 24 6.39 -22.74 11.64
C THR A 24 7.52 -21.92 10.99
N PRO A 25 7.80 -20.68 11.44
CA PRO A 25 7.09 -19.92 12.48
C PRO A 25 5.74 -19.36 12.00
N TYR A 26 4.70 -19.51 12.84
CA TYR A 26 3.34 -19.04 12.54
C TYR A 26 3.17 -17.52 12.65
N CYS A 27 4.10 -16.84 13.32
CA CYS A 27 4.06 -15.40 13.51
C CYS A 27 4.14 -14.68 12.16
N ARG A 28 3.28 -13.68 11.97
CA ARG A 28 3.25 -12.83 10.79
C ARG A 28 3.05 -11.39 11.24
N ARG A 29 3.90 -10.51 10.75
CA ARG A 29 3.75 -9.06 10.89
C ARG A 29 2.71 -8.56 9.90
N GLN A 30 1.89 -7.60 10.31
CA GLN A 30 0.87 -6.97 9.50
C GLN A 30 1.35 -5.59 9.11
N TYR A 31 1.38 -5.32 7.81
CA TYR A 31 1.70 -4.01 7.25
C TYR A 31 0.46 -3.45 6.58
N LYS A 32 0.11 -2.22 6.92
CA LYS A 32 -0.94 -1.46 6.24
C LYS A 32 -0.26 -0.55 5.22
N VAL A 33 -0.51 -0.81 3.94
CA VAL A 33 -0.04 0.01 2.82
C VAL A 33 -1.18 0.92 2.38
N MET A 34 -0.99 2.23 2.46
CA MET A 34 -1.95 3.24 2.02
C MET A 34 -1.44 3.88 0.74
N LEU A 35 -2.22 3.82 -0.33
CA LEU A 35 -1.92 4.45 -1.60
C LEU A 35 -2.78 5.70 -1.73
N ASP A 36 -2.15 6.85 -1.94
CA ASP A 36 -2.83 8.08 -2.32
C ASP A 36 -2.74 8.23 -3.85
N LEU A 37 -3.89 8.22 -4.53
CA LEU A 37 -3.95 8.33 -5.97
C LEU A 37 -4.11 9.78 -6.40
N ALA A 38 -3.28 10.22 -7.34
CA ALA A 38 -3.42 11.52 -7.98
C ALA A 38 -4.49 11.50 -9.08
N LYS A 39 -4.99 12.68 -9.47
CA LYS A 39 -5.97 12.85 -10.56
C LYS A 39 -5.53 13.94 -11.53
N PRO A 40 -4.47 13.72 -12.32
CA PRO A 40 -4.07 14.69 -13.33
C PRO A 40 -5.15 14.81 -14.43
N PRO A 41 -5.22 15.92 -15.17
CA PRO A 41 -6.29 16.16 -16.16
C PRO A 41 -6.41 15.10 -17.27
N ARG A 42 -5.32 14.38 -17.56
CA ARG A 42 -5.28 13.29 -18.54
C ARG A 42 -5.70 11.92 -17.98
N ALA A 43 -5.85 11.79 -16.67
CA ALA A 43 -6.18 10.52 -16.03
C ALA A 43 -7.63 10.12 -16.33
N GLU A 44 -7.83 8.83 -16.57
CA GLU A 44 -9.17 8.25 -16.55
C GLU A 44 -9.79 8.37 -15.16
N SER A 45 -11.12 8.31 -15.10
CA SER A 45 -11.83 8.37 -13.81
C SER A 45 -11.44 7.23 -12.86
N TRP A 46 -11.19 6.04 -13.40
CA TRP A 46 -10.77 4.85 -12.67
C TRP A 46 -10.01 3.91 -13.60
N VAL A 47 -9.18 3.06 -13.00
CA VAL A 47 -8.48 1.95 -13.66
C VAL A 47 -8.62 0.71 -12.78
N GLN A 48 -8.34 -0.48 -13.32
CA GLN A 48 -8.33 -1.71 -12.53
C GLN A 48 -7.12 -2.55 -12.93
N GLY A 49 -6.62 -3.34 -11.99
CA GLY A 49 -5.42 -4.11 -12.24
C GLY A 49 -4.84 -4.78 -11.00
N PHE A 50 -3.64 -5.30 -11.18
CA PHE A 50 -2.86 -5.99 -10.17
C PHE A 50 -1.76 -5.08 -9.63
N MET A 51 -1.50 -5.21 -8.33
CA MET A 51 -0.52 -4.36 -7.65
C MET A 51 0.40 -5.21 -6.79
N LYS A 52 1.69 -4.94 -6.88
CA LYS A 52 2.70 -5.56 -6.01
C LYS A 52 3.58 -4.48 -5.41
N VAL A 53 4.03 -4.71 -4.19
CA VAL A 53 4.97 -3.82 -3.51
C VAL A 53 6.19 -4.57 -3.01
N SER A 54 7.34 -3.91 -3.07
CA SER A 54 8.54 -4.32 -2.37
C SER A 54 8.90 -3.26 -1.34
N LEU A 55 9.01 -3.67 -0.08
CA LEU A 55 9.31 -2.81 1.05
C LEU A 55 10.80 -2.92 1.36
N HIS A 56 11.49 -1.78 1.42
CA HIS A 56 12.90 -1.71 1.72
C HIS A 56 13.13 -0.91 3.00
N SER A 57 13.86 -1.51 3.93
CA SER A 57 14.33 -0.91 5.17
C SER A 57 15.85 -1.16 5.31
N ASP A 58 16.47 -0.55 6.32
CA ASP A 58 17.87 -0.81 6.66
C ASP A 58 18.10 -2.24 7.16
N ASN A 59 17.09 -2.84 7.82
CA ASN A 59 17.21 -4.18 8.42
C ASN A 59 16.85 -5.30 7.45
N GLY A 60 16.25 -5.01 6.30
CA GLY A 60 15.81 -6.03 5.37
C GLY A 60 14.97 -5.52 4.20
N VAL A 61 14.65 -6.45 3.30
CA VAL A 61 13.85 -6.20 2.11
C VAL A 61 12.79 -7.28 1.96
N ILE A 62 11.54 -6.85 1.85
CA ILE A 62 10.43 -7.72 1.46
C ILE A 62 10.11 -7.45 0.00
N ARG A 63 10.04 -8.50 -0.82
CA ARG A 63 9.81 -8.37 -2.28
C ARG A 63 8.48 -8.96 -2.69
N ASN A 64 7.87 -8.37 -3.71
CA ASN A 64 6.71 -8.92 -4.41
C ASN A 64 5.51 -9.24 -3.48
N LEU A 65 5.24 -8.40 -2.48
CA LEU A 65 4.01 -8.49 -1.71
C LEU A 65 2.83 -8.14 -2.61
N ASP A 66 1.92 -9.09 -2.77
CA ASP A 66 0.70 -8.90 -3.54
C ASP A 66 -0.32 -8.10 -2.73
N LEU A 67 -0.71 -6.94 -3.25
CA LEU A 67 -1.78 -6.12 -2.67
C LEU A 67 -3.18 -6.56 -3.15
N THR A 68 -3.22 -7.40 -4.17
CA THR A 68 -4.40 -7.82 -4.93
C THR A 68 -4.61 -9.35 -4.90
N PRO A 69 -4.56 -10.01 -3.74
CA PRO A 69 -4.58 -11.48 -3.66
C PRO A 69 -5.90 -12.11 -4.12
N ASN A 70 -7.00 -11.34 -4.13
CA ASN A 70 -8.33 -11.81 -4.54
C ASN A 70 -8.63 -11.56 -6.03
N GLY A 71 -7.66 -11.08 -6.80
CA GLY A 71 -7.84 -10.64 -8.19
C GLY A 71 -7.63 -9.14 -8.35
N TYR A 72 -7.99 -8.62 -9.52
CA TYR A 72 -7.83 -7.20 -9.85
C TYR A 72 -8.65 -6.31 -8.91
N GLU A 73 -8.09 -5.16 -8.56
CA GLU A 73 -8.77 -4.14 -7.74
C GLU A 73 -9.06 -2.91 -8.59
N ARG A 74 -10.25 -2.33 -8.43
CA ARG A 74 -10.62 -1.07 -9.08
C ARG A 74 -10.13 0.13 -8.25
N MET A 75 -9.37 0.98 -8.89
CA MET A 75 -8.73 2.17 -8.34
C MET A 75 -9.33 3.43 -8.95
N GLU A 76 -9.82 4.34 -8.11
CA GLU A 76 -10.40 5.61 -8.54
C GLU A 76 -9.39 6.74 -8.34
N HIS A 77 -9.01 7.41 -9.44
CA HIS A 77 -8.03 8.49 -9.37
C HIS A 77 -8.52 9.65 -8.50
N GLY A 78 -7.65 10.17 -7.63
CA GLY A 78 -7.99 11.21 -6.65
C GLY A 78 -8.52 10.66 -5.32
N THR A 79 -8.47 9.35 -5.09
CA THR A 79 -8.89 8.72 -3.83
C THR A 79 -7.72 8.02 -3.13
N SER A 80 -7.85 7.79 -1.83
CA SER A 80 -6.90 6.99 -1.05
C SER A 80 -7.44 5.58 -0.81
N ARG A 81 -6.59 4.56 -0.93
CA ARG A 81 -6.95 3.16 -0.70
C ARG A 81 -5.94 2.50 0.22
N SER A 82 -6.41 1.64 1.12
CA SER A 82 -5.54 0.94 2.06
C SER A 82 -5.65 -0.57 1.94
N PHE A 83 -4.48 -1.22 1.91
CA PHE A 83 -4.32 -2.67 1.83
C PHE A 83 -3.61 -3.16 3.08
N VAL A 84 -3.98 -4.36 3.55
CA VAL A 84 -3.31 -5.00 4.68
C VAL A 84 -2.64 -6.26 4.16
N VAL A 85 -1.32 -6.32 4.31
CA VAL A 85 -0.50 -7.46 3.89
C VAL A 85 0.26 -8.02 5.08
N THR A 86 0.69 -9.28 4.97
CA THR A 86 1.39 -9.98 6.04
C THR A 86 2.71 -10.59 5.58
N HIS A 87 3.74 -10.51 6.42
CA HIS A 87 5.06 -11.09 6.14
C HIS A 87 5.68 -11.69 7.41
N PRO A 88 6.44 -12.80 7.35
CA PRO A 88 7.07 -13.39 8.53
C PRO A 88 8.20 -12.52 9.09
N ASP A 89 8.92 -11.82 8.22
CA ASP A 89 10.08 -11.03 8.63
C ASP A 89 9.67 -9.63 9.11
N ASP A 90 10.35 -9.22 10.18
CA ASP A 90 10.34 -7.85 10.71
C ASP A 90 11.50 -7.10 10.07
N ILE A 91 11.18 -6.13 9.22
CA ILE A 91 12.17 -5.30 8.55
C ILE A 91 12.31 -3.93 9.23
N GLY A 92 11.55 -3.62 10.28
CA GLY A 92 11.49 -2.28 10.87
C GLY A 92 11.00 -1.18 9.91
N GLN A 93 11.35 0.07 10.20
CA GLN A 93 10.82 1.26 9.49
C GLN A 93 11.16 1.27 7.99
N VAL A 94 10.13 1.35 7.15
CA VAL A 94 10.28 1.31 5.69
C VAL A 94 10.72 2.67 5.16
N LYS A 95 11.88 2.71 4.49
CA LYS A 95 12.47 3.94 3.92
C LYS A 95 12.27 4.09 2.41
N ARG A 96 12.01 2.97 1.74
CA ARG A 96 11.80 2.92 0.29
C ARG A 96 10.76 1.88 -0.07
N VAL A 97 9.89 2.23 -1.00
CA VAL A 97 8.91 1.31 -1.59
C VAL A 97 9.10 1.28 -3.10
N GLU A 98 9.18 0.08 -3.66
CA GLU A 98 9.00 -0.14 -5.09
C GLU A 98 7.57 -0.64 -5.32
N PHE A 99 6.80 0.10 -6.10
CA PHE A 99 5.41 -0.21 -6.40
C PHE A 99 5.30 -0.62 -7.86
N TYR A 100 4.73 -1.80 -8.11
CA TYR A 100 4.48 -2.36 -9.43
C TYR A 100 2.98 -2.32 -9.76
N TRP A 101 2.67 -1.91 -10.98
CA TRP A 101 1.32 -1.82 -11.52
C TRP A 101 1.17 -2.68 -12.78
N GLU A 102 0.05 -3.39 -12.91
CA GLU A 102 -0.34 -4.06 -14.14
C GLU A 102 -1.84 -3.86 -14.38
N TYR A 103 -2.16 -3.18 -15.48
CA TYR A 103 -3.54 -2.94 -15.89
C TYR A 103 -4.23 -4.24 -16.35
N ASP A 104 -5.47 -4.44 -15.92
CA ASP A 104 -6.29 -5.58 -16.34
C ASP A 104 -7.52 -5.12 -17.15
N MET A 105 -7.58 -5.55 -18.41
CA MET A 105 -8.67 -5.22 -19.32
C MET A 105 -9.80 -6.23 -19.16
N ASP A 106 -10.90 -5.82 -18.51
CA ASP A 106 -12.11 -6.64 -18.48
C ASP A 106 -12.94 -6.41 -19.75
N VAL A 107 -13.10 -7.46 -20.56
CA VAL A 107 -13.86 -7.43 -21.81
C VAL A 107 -15.37 -7.34 -21.57
N LEU A 108 -15.84 -7.75 -20.39
CA LEU A 108 -17.25 -7.67 -19.98
C LEU A 108 -17.64 -6.29 -19.46
N GLN A 109 -16.67 -5.43 -19.17
CA GLN A 109 -16.88 -4.04 -18.81
C GLN A 109 -16.43 -3.13 -19.97
N PRO A 110 -17.36 -2.59 -20.78
CA PRO A 110 -17.00 -1.81 -21.97
C PRO A 110 -16.11 -0.59 -21.68
N ARG A 111 -16.14 -0.09 -20.45
CA ARG A 111 -15.32 1.04 -19.97
C ARG A 111 -13.87 0.67 -19.63
N SER A 112 -13.53 -0.61 -19.47
CA SER A 112 -12.13 -1.07 -19.35
C SER A 112 -11.51 -1.48 -20.67
N ILE A 113 -12.26 -1.52 -21.77
CA ILE A 113 -11.72 -1.95 -23.06
C ILE A 113 -10.84 -0.83 -23.65
N CYS A 114 -9.56 -1.15 -23.84
CA CYS A 114 -8.55 -0.19 -24.22
C CYS A 114 -8.14 -0.35 -25.70
N PHE A 115 -8.93 0.18 -26.65
CA PHE A 115 -8.68 -0.04 -28.08
C PHE A 115 -7.69 0.95 -28.73
N PHE A 116 -7.68 2.25 -28.38
CA PHE A 116 -6.70 3.20 -28.93
C PHE A 116 -6.46 4.48 -28.08
N TRP A 117 -7.42 4.95 -27.27
CA TRP A 117 -7.33 6.21 -26.49
C TRP A 117 -7.72 5.99 -25.02
N CYS A 118 -6.92 5.24 -24.29
CA CYS A 118 -7.20 4.83 -22.93
C CYS A 118 -5.90 4.92 -22.14
N ASN A 119 -6.00 5.50 -20.96
CA ASN A 119 -4.89 5.71 -20.08
C ASN A 119 -4.84 4.53 -19.10
N ASP A 120 -3.99 3.55 -19.38
CA ASP A 120 -3.74 2.38 -18.53
C ASP A 120 -2.75 2.67 -17.40
N HIS A 121 -2.32 3.93 -17.26
CA HIS A 121 -1.41 4.35 -16.23
C HIS A 121 -2.13 4.53 -14.89
N LEU A 122 -1.42 4.21 -13.82
CA LEU A 122 -1.80 4.56 -12.46
C LEU A 122 -1.01 5.78 -11.99
N TYR A 123 -1.71 6.78 -11.47
CA TYR A 123 -1.10 7.98 -10.91
C TYR A 123 -1.11 7.93 -9.39
N VAL A 124 0.07 7.85 -8.77
CA VAL A 124 0.23 7.68 -7.32
C VAL A 124 1.01 8.86 -6.77
N SER A 125 0.45 9.61 -5.82
CA SER A 125 1.13 10.75 -5.18
C SER A 125 2.06 10.30 -4.05
N SER A 126 1.53 9.52 -3.11
CA SER A 126 2.29 9.01 -1.97
C SER A 126 1.87 7.60 -1.57
N ILE A 127 2.81 6.90 -0.94
CA ILE A 127 2.60 5.60 -0.33
C ILE A 127 2.91 5.70 1.16
N GLY A 128 1.90 5.47 1.99
CA GLY A 128 2.04 5.27 3.42
C GLY A 128 2.28 3.82 3.76
N VAL A 129 3.22 3.55 4.65
CA VAL A 129 3.36 2.23 5.28
C VAL A 129 3.23 2.41 6.79
N THR A 130 2.38 1.60 7.41
CA THR A 130 2.23 1.53 8.86
C THR A 130 2.38 0.07 9.27
N GLU A 131 3.28 -0.20 10.20
CA GLU A 131 3.33 -1.50 10.86
C GLU A 131 2.23 -1.56 11.90
N ALA A 132 1.45 -2.64 11.93
CA ALA A 132 0.47 -2.81 12.99
C ALA A 132 1.19 -3.22 14.27
N ASP A 133 1.37 -2.28 15.19
CA ASP A 133 1.90 -2.55 16.53
C ASP A 133 1.07 -3.62 17.26
N GLU A 134 1.77 -4.52 17.95
CA GLU A 134 1.17 -5.55 18.82
C GLU A 134 0.54 -4.95 20.10
N ASP A 135 0.73 -3.66 20.36
CA ASP A 135 0.39 -3.05 21.64
C ASP A 135 -1.02 -2.45 21.66
N GLY A 136 -1.89 -3.03 22.50
CA GLY A 136 -3.30 -2.69 22.65
C GLY A 136 -3.59 -1.31 23.26
N SER A 137 -2.67 -0.34 23.19
CA SER A 137 -2.86 1.02 23.71
C SER A 137 -3.47 1.96 22.66
N ARG A 138 -4.68 1.61 22.18
CA ARG A 138 -5.49 2.54 21.35
C ARG A 138 -6.10 3.66 22.19
N GLY A 139 -5.25 4.59 22.61
CA GLY A 139 -5.64 5.94 23.00
C GLY A 139 -5.73 6.86 21.79
N LYS A 140 -6.96 7.09 21.30
CA LYS A 140 -7.37 8.15 20.36
C LYS A 140 -6.98 7.99 18.87
N ARG A 141 -7.94 8.42 18.05
CA ARG A 141 -7.96 8.44 16.59
C ARG A 141 -6.71 9.09 16.01
N GLY A 142 -5.90 8.28 15.34
CA GLY A 142 -4.73 8.68 14.58
C GLY A 142 -3.90 7.44 14.35
N VAL A 143 -4.15 6.71 13.26
CA VAL A 143 -3.14 5.76 12.78
C VAL A 143 -1.99 6.65 12.34
N LEU A 144 -0.98 6.82 13.20
CA LEU A 144 0.26 7.50 12.83
C LEU A 144 0.81 6.70 11.64
N MET A 145 0.91 7.33 10.48
CA MET A 145 1.65 6.74 9.37
C MET A 145 3.12 6.72 9.79
N ASP A 146 3.71 5.54 9.98
CA ASP A 146 5.11 5.40 10.38
C ASP A 146 6.06 5.92 9.29
N SER A 147 5.63 5.89 8.03
CA SER A 147 6.44 6.33 6.90
C SER A 147 5.52 6.81 5.77
N LYS A 148 5.61 8.09 5.39
CA LYS A 148 4.99 8.62 4.16
C LYS A 148 6.06 8.76 3.09
N LEU A 149 5.94 7.97 2.03
CA LEU A 149 6.93 7.88 0.97
C LEU A 149 6.40 8.62 -0.27
N CYS A 150 7.24 9.47 -0.84
CA CYS A 150 6.88 10.34 -1.97
C CYS A 150 7.60 9.93 -3.25
N SER A 151 6.96 10.21 -4.40
CA SER A 151 7.52 9.90 -5.73
C SER A 151 8.78 10.72 -5.99
N GLN A 152 9.79 10.11 -6.60
CA GLN A 152 10.98 10.83 -7.05
C GLN A 152 10.70 11.53 -8.38
N GLY A 153 10.64 12.87 -8.37
CA GLY A 153 10.53 13.65 -9.60
C GLY A 153 10.00 15.07 -9.38
N PRO A 154 9.98 15.87 -10.45
CA PRO A 154 9.45 17.24 -10.40
C PRO A 154 7.92 17.30 -10.31
N ARG A 155 7.23 16.17 -10.51
CA ARG A 155 5.79 16.05 -10.40
C ARG A 155 5.43 15.59 -8.98
N GLU A 156 4.31 16.07 -8.48
CA GLU A 156 3.72 15.65 -7.19
C GLU A 156 3.18 14.21 -7.20
N TYR A 157 3.37 13.48 -8.31
CA TYR A 157 2.91 12.11 -8.47
C TYR A 157 3.82 11.32 -9.41
N ALA A 158 3.90 10.01 -9.16
CA ALA A 158 4.46 9.04 -10.08
C ALA A 158 3.44 8.66 -11.16
N ASP A 159 3.92 8.58 -12.39
CA ASP A 159 3.16 8.14 -13.56
C ASP A 159 3.61 6.72 -13.91
N ILE A 160 2.77 5.72 -13.61
CA ILE A 160 3.15 4.30 -13.65
C ILE A 160 2.40 3.63 -14.78
N ALA A 161 3.09 3.35 -15.88
CA ALA A 161 2.53 2.60 -17.00
C ALA A 161 2.25 1.14 -16.62
N SER A 162 1.37 0.45 -17.35
CA SER A 162 1.12 -0.97 -17.12
C SER A 162 2.41 -1.79 -17.25
N ARG A 163 2.59 -2.75 -16.34
CA ARG A 163 3.76 -3.64 -16.20
C ARG A 163 5.08 -2.94 -15.87
N THR A 164 5.00 -1.76 -15.26
CA THR A 164 6.17 -1.01 -14.80
C THR A 164 6.16 -0.80 -13.29
N SER A 165 7.32 -0.43 -12.73
CA SER A 165 7.44 -0.07 -11.32
C SER A 165 7.88 1.38 -11.14
N ALA A 166 7.47 1.97 -10.01
CA ALA A 166 7.91 3.27 -9.55
C ALA A 166 8.47 3.18 -8.13
N VAL A 167 9.41 4.07 -7.81
CA VAL A 167 10.10 4.09 -6.53
C VAL A 167 9.68 5.30 -5.72
N PHE A 168 9.32 5.05 -4.47
CA PHE A 168 8.93 6.05 -3.47
C PHE A 168 9.92 6.01 -2.31
N ILE A 169 10.33 7.17 -1.82
CA ILE A 169 11.31 7.31 -0.73
C ILE A 169 10.82 8.28 0.34
N ASP A 170 11.39 8.14 1.53
CA ASP A 170 11.13 8.99 2.71
C ASP A 170 11.83 10.35 2.60
N LYS A 171 11.53 11.10 1.53
CA LYS A 171 12.00 12.47 1.29
C LYS A 171 10.89 13.29 0.64
N CYS A 172 9.86 13.60 1.42
CA CYS A 172 8.77 14.46 0.97
C CYS A 172 9.11 15.96 1.08
N GLU A 173 10.24 16.33 1.69
CA GLU A 173 10.61 17.73 2.02
C GLU A 173 11.07 18.59 0.84
N ASP A 174 11.40 18.02 -0.32
CA ASP A 174 11.87 18.80 -1.48
C ASP A 174 10.73 19.43 -2.32
N GLN A 175 9.45 19.23 -1.95
CA GLN A 175 8.29 19.73 -2.71
C GLN A 175 7.67 21.04 -2.17
N GLU A 176 8.06 21.51 -0.98
CA GLU A 176 7.48 22.74 -0.39
C GLU A 176 8.24 24.04 -0.77
N LEU A 177 9.39 23.97 -1.45
CA LEU A 177 10.24 25.14 -1.73
C LEU A 177 10.10 25.74 -3.14
N LEU A 178 9.11 25.31 -3.93
CA LEU A 178 8.89 25.82 -5.30
C LEU A 178 7.47 26.37 -5.57
N ASN A 179 6.67 26.62 -4.53
CA ASN A 179 5.40 27.36 -4.64
C ASN A 179 5.53 28.77 -4.06
#